data_AF-A0A2V8M8N6-F1
#
_entry.id   AF-A0A2V8M8N6-F1
#
_cell.length_a   1.000
_cell.length_b   1.000
_cell.length_c   1.000
_cell.angle_alpha   90.00
_cell.angle_beta   90.00
_cell.angle_gamma   90.00
#
_symmetry.space_group_name_H-M   'P 1'
#
loop_
_entity.id
_entity.type
_entity.pdbx_description
1 polymer ?
#
loop_
_entity_poly.entity_id
_entity_poly.type
_entity_poly.pdbx_seq_one_letter_code
_entity_poly.pdbx_strand_id
1 'polypeptide(L)'
;LNTAGYRWVRNERSGTETIFGTNNGGIAALNGLGRKQINTKIDHNFNTTHKLGVSYTYERSAGNANYETWPDGFRGSVFRHPQTLAVNFTSTLSSALVNEFRAGNRRVGG
;
A
#
# COMPACT_ATOMS: atom_id res chain seq x y z
N LEU A 1 41.06 29.32 -9.25
CA LEU A 1 41.46 27.98 -8.77
C LEU A 1 40.18 27.20 -8.50
N ASN A 2 39.87 26.17 -9.30
CA ASN A 2 38.68 25.33 -9.09
C ASN A 2 39.11 24.08 -8.31
N THR A 3 38.63 23.92 -7.09
CA THR A 3 38.87 22.72 -6.26
C THR A 3 37.83 21.67 -6.63
N ALA A 4 38.27 20.46 -7.01
CA ALA A 4 37.36 19.34 -7.25
C ALA A 4 36.76 18.85 -5.93
N GLY A 5 35.43 18.87 -5.82
CA GLY A 5 34.70 18.33 -4.68
C GLY A 5 34.29 16.88 -4.93
N TYR A 6 34.61 15.98 -4.00
CA TYR A 6 34.07 14.62 -4.01
C TYR A 6 32.70 14.64 -3.33
N ARG A 7 31.65 14.33 -4.09
CA ARG A 7 30.29 14.17 -3.57
C ARG A 7 29.88 12.72 -3.68
N TRP A 8 29.49 12.13 -2.56
CA TRP A 8 28.97 10.78 -2.49
C TRP A 8 27.46 10.87 -2.32
N VAL A 9 26.72 10.24 -3.21
CA VAL A 9 25.25 10.15 -3.10
C VAL A 9 24.91 8.74 -2.63
N ARG A 10 24.19 8.64 -1.53
CA ARG A 10 23.68 7.34 -1.05
C ARG A 10 22.52 6.91 -1.93
N ASN A 11 22.55 5.68 -2.44
CA ASN A 11 21.39 5.10 -3.12
C ASN A 11 20.39 4.67 -2.05
N GLU A 12 19.34 5.45 -1.90
CA GLU A 12 18.37 5.25 -0.84
C GLU A 12 16.97 4.96 -1.39
N ARG A 13 16.32 3.94 -0.81
CA ARG A 13 14.86 3.73 -0.92
C ARG A 13 14.13 4.49 0.20
N SER A 14 14.60 5.70 0.51
CA SER A 14 14.20 6.49 1.68
C SER A 14 12.90 7.26 1.44
N GLY A 15 11.85 6.62 0.93
CA GLY A 15 10.53 7.22 1.05
C GLY A 15 10.12 7.24 2.52
N THR A 16 9.60 8.36 2.99
CA THR A 16 9.05 8.48 4.34
C THR A 16 7.63 9.03 4.21
N GLU A 17 6.61 8.29 4.67
CA GLU A 17 5.18 8.72 4.69
C GLU A 17 4.84 9.39 6.02
N THR A 18 5.84 10.00 6.69
CA THR A 18 5.57 10.75 7.89
C THR A 18 4.81 12.01 7.46
N ILE A 19 3.82 12.40 8.26
CA ILE A 19 3.14 13.70 8.15
C ILE A 19 4.14 14.88 8.14
N PHE A 20 5.34 14.67 8.66
CA PHE A 20 6.41 15.66 8.72
C PHE A 20 7.26 15.76 7.44
N GLY A 21 7.03 14.90 6.43
CA GLY A 21 7.66 15.03 5.12
C GLY A 21 9.19 15.05 5.16
N THR A 22 9.82 14.32 6.08
CA THR A 22 11.29 14.33 6.30
C THR A 22 12.12 13.70 5.17
N ASN A 23 11.49 13.41 4.02
CA ASN A 23 12.17 13.01 2.81
C ASN A 23 12.89 14.21 2.16
N ASN A 24 14.00 13.94 1.46
CA ASN A 24 14.81 14.91 0.71
C ASN A 24 14.04 15.71 -0.38
N GLY A 25 12.74 15.49 -0.58
CA GLY A 25 11.87 16.28 -1.47
C GLY A 25 10.54 16.76 -0.84
N GLY A 26 10.40 16.70 0.49
CA GLY A 26 9.19 17.17 1.20
C GLY A 26 7.90 16.44 0.79
N ILE A 27 6.75 17.04 1.10
CA ILE A 27 5.39 16.54 0.78
C ILE A 27 5.18 16.35 -0.75
N ALA A 28 6.07 16.90 -1.58
CA ALA A 28 6.02 16.82 -3.04
C ALA A 28 6.72 15.57 -3.61
N ALA A 29 7.52 14.86 -2.82
CA ALA A 29 8.20 13.62 -3.21
C ALA A 29 7.67 12.42 -2.41
N LEU A 30 6.41 12.07 -2.65
CA LEU A 30 5.79 10.80 -2.20
C LEU A 30 6.39 9.56 -2.91
N ASN A 31 7.62 9.65 -3.37
CA ASN A 31 8.33 8.61 -4.11
C ASN A 31 9.55 8.16 -3.32
N GLY A 32 9.60 6.88 -2.97
CA GLY A 32 10.79 6.28 -2.37
C GLY A 32 10.57 4.98 -1.60
N LEU A 33 9.34 4.66 -1.16
CA LEU A 33 9.08 3.48 -0.31
C LEU A 33 9.15 2.13 -1.06
N GLY A 34 9.33 2.17 -2.37
CA GLY A 34 9.19 0.99 -3.22
C GLY A 34 7.87 0.27 -2.98
N ARG A 35 6.74 1.01 -2.95
CA ARG A 35 5.41 0.44 -2.75
C ARG A 35 5.17 -0.66 -3.77
N LYS A 36 4.84 -1.85 -3.28
CA LYS A 36 4.40 -2.99 -4.09
C LYS A 36 2.97 -3.30 -3.72
N GLN A 37 2.11 -3.39 -4.72
CA GLN A 37 0.70 -3.68 -4.51
C GLN A 37 0.28 -4.80 -5.45
N ILE A 38 -0.55 -5.70 -4.94
CA ILE A 38 -1.25 -6.70 -5.73
C ILE A 38 -2.75 -6.55 -5.49
N ASN A 39 -3.49 -6.56 -6.58
CA ASN A 39 -4.94 -6.46 -6.60
C ASN A 39 -5.49 -7.71 -7.27
N THR A 40 -6.45 -8.34 -6.60
CA THR A 40 -7.14 -9.52 -7.11
C THR A 40 -8.63 -9.22 -7.16
N LYS A 41 -9.26 -9.56 -8.27
CA LYS A 41 -10.72 -9.54 -8.41
C LYS A 41 -11.19 -10.87 -8.96
N ILE A 42 -12.22 -11.41 -8.33
CA ILE A 42 -12.89 -12.63 -8.75
C ILE A 42 -14.37 -12.29 -8.87
N ASP A 43 -14.90 -12.38 -10.07
CA ASP A 43 -16.32 -12.29 -10.35
C ASP A 43 -16.80 -13.66 -10.83
N HIS A 44 -17.87 -14.17 -10.23
CA HIS A 44 -18.42 -15.48 -10.58
C HIS A 44 -19.94 -15.43 -10.64
N ASN A 45 -20.50 -15.87 -11.77
CA ASN A 45 -21.93 -16.07 -11.93
C ASN A 45 -22.20 -17.57 -11.76
N PHE A 46 -22.81 -17.95 -10.63
CA PHE A 46 -23.17 -19.35 -10.40
C PHE A 46 -24.27 -19.79 -11.38
N ASN A 47 -25.17 -18.87 -11.70
CA ASN A 47 -26.22 -19.02 -12.72
C ASN A 47 -26.72 -17.62 -13.15
N THR A 48 -27.87 -17.56 -13.82
CA THR A 48 -28.48 -16.30 -14.26
C THR A 48 -29.00 -15.42 -13.12
N THR A 49 -29.25 -15.98 -11.93
CA THR A 49 -29.88 -15.29 -10.80
C THR A 49 -28.94 -15.02 -9.62
N HIS A 50 -27.80 -15.69 -9.53
CA HIS A 50 -26.85 -15.60 -8.42
C HIS A 50 -25.45 -15.20 -8.88
N LYS A 51 -24.94 -14.10 -8.31
CA LYS A 51 -23.66 -13.50 -8.68
C LYS A 51 -22.84 -13.20 -7.43
N LEU A 52 -21.56 -13.50 -7.49
CA LEU A 52 -20.57 -13.22 -6.45
C LEU A 52 -19.45 -12.36 -7.03
N GLY A 53 -19.08 -11.30 -6.30
CA GLY A 53 -17.91 -10.49 -6.56
C GLY A 53 -17.04 -10.41 -5.33
N VAL A 54 -15.76 -10.74 -5.47
CA VAL A 54 -14.74 -10.63 -4.43
C VAL A 54 -13.61 -9.77 -4.95
N SER A 55 -13.19 -8.80 -4.15
CA SER A 55 -12.01 -7.98 -4.43
C SER A 55 -11.09 -7.97 -3.22
N TYR A 56 -9.80 -8.14 -3.47
CA TYR A 56 -8.78 -8.11 -2.45
C TYR A 56 -7.60 -7.26 -2.92
N THR A 57 -7.09 -6.44 -2.03
CA THR A 57 -5.90 -5.63 -2.27
C THR A 57 -4.94 -5.84 -1.11
N TYR A 58 -3.68 -6.06 -1.45
CA TYR A 58 -2.57 -6.13 -0.51
C TYR A 58 -1.47 -5.20 -0.98
N GLU A 59 -1.08 -4.28 -0.11
CA GLU A 59 0.05 -3.39 -0.32
C GLU A 59 1.17 -3.72 0.66
N ARG A 60 2.41 -3.60 0.20
CA ARG A 60 3.62 -3.61 1.01
C ARG A 60 4.43 -2.37 0.71
N SER A 61 4.73 -1.59 1.74
CA SER A 61 5.66 -0.46 1.66
C SER A 61 6.56 -0.43 2.88
N ALA A 62 7.81 -0.04 2.66
CA ALA A 62 8.81 0.13 3.71
C ALA A 62 9.67 1.34 3.41
N GLY A 63 10.10 2.03 4.46
CA GLY A 63 10.87 3.26 4.40
C GLY A 63 11.77 3.43 5.61
N ASN A 64 12.59 4.47 5.57
CA ASN A 64 13.51 4.78 6.66
C ASN A 64 12.83 5.77 7.62
N ALA A 65 12.98 5.53 8.93
CA ALA A 65 12.44 6.39 9.99
C ALA A 65 13.42 7.53 10.32
N ASN A 66 14.66 7.16 10.63
CA ASN A 66 15.77 8.06 10.95
C ASN A 66 17.04 7.51 10.31
N TYR A 67 17.92 8.41 9.86
CA TYR A 67 19.25 8.05 9.38
C TYR A 67 20.16 7.65 10.55
N GLU A 68 21.01 6.66 10.32
CA GLU A 68 22.07 6.30 11.26
C GLU A 68 23.13 7.39 11.34
N THR A 69 23.66 7.62 12.55
CA THR A 69 24.84 8.46 12.75
C THR A 69 26.08 7.73 12.24
N TRP A 70 26.80 8.31 11.28
CA TRP A 70 28.01 7.70 10.76
C TRP A 70 29.15 7.71 11.81
N PRO A 71 30.04 6.70 11.87
CA PRO A 71 30.09 5.49 11.02
C PRO A 71 29.19 4.33 11.50
N ASP A 72 28.87 4.26 12.80
CA ASP A 72 28.41 3.01 13.42
C ASP A 72 27.00 3.09 14.05
N GLY A 73 26.19 4.06 13.63
CA GLY A 73 24.86 4.30 14.19
C GLY A 73 23.80 3.27 13.78
N PHE A 74 22.67 3.29 14.48
CA PHE A 74 21.51 2.46 14.16
C PHE A 74 20.52 3.20 13.26
N ARG A 75 19.99 2.49 12.26
CA ARG A 75 18.96 3.01 11.35
C ARG A 75 17.56 2.55 11.75
N GLY A 76 16.62 3.49 11.78
CA GLY A 76 15.21 3.19 11.98
C GLY A 76 14.52 2.72 10.69
N SER A 77 13.64 1.72 10.80
CA SER A 77 12.80 1.22 9.70
C SER A 77 11.33 1.39 10.03
N VAL A 78 10.53 1.79 9.05
CA VAL A 78 9.07 1.86 9.14
C VAL A 78 8.50 1.05 7.99
N PHE A 79 7.53 0.18 8.27
CA PHE A 79 6.84 -0.58 7.25
C PHE A 79 5.35 -0.67 7.53
N ARG A 80 4.58 -0.90 6.47
CA ARG A 80 3.13 -1.08 6.55
C ARG A 80 2.66 -2.05 5.49
N HIS A 81 1.65 -2.84 5.85
CA HIS A 81 1.02 -3.83 4.99
C HIS A 81 -0.51 -3.66 4.97
N PRO A 82 -1.05 -2.58 4.37
CA PRO A 82 -2.49 -2.40 4.22
C PRO A 82 -3.14 -3.52 3.42
N GLN A 83 -4.31 -3.97 3.88
CA GLN A 83 -5.12 -4.97 3.21
C GLN A 83 -6.58 -4.54 3.20
N THR A 84 -7.25 -4.72 2.06
CA THR A 84 -8.70 -4.51 1.93
C THR A 84 -9.33 -5.68 1.22
N LEU A 85 -10.32 -6.30 1.84
CA LEU A 85 -11.18 -7.33 1.27
C LEU A 85 -12.60 -6.76 1.16
N ALA A 86 -13.26 -6.97 0.03
CA ALA A 86 -14.68 -6.71 -0.13
C ALA A 86 -15.34 -7.87 -0.88
N VAL A 87 -16.49 -8.29 -0.37
CA VAL A 87 -17.33 -9.36 -0.89
C VAL A 87 -18.73 -8.81 -1.13
N ASN A 88 -19.27 -9.02 -2.32
CA ASN A 88 -20.63 -8.68 -2.68
C ASN A 88 -21.30 -9.91 -3.28
N PHE A 89 -22.49 -10.23 -2.81
CA PHE A 89 -23.29 -11.33 -3.32
C PHE A 89 -24.71 -10.84 -3.59
N THR A 90 -25.22 -11.11 -4.79
CA THR A 90 -26.58 -10.77 -5.19
C THR A 90 -27.31 -12.03 -5.59
N SER A 91 -28.51 -12.21 -5.05
CA SER A 91 -29.38 -13.35 -5.30
C SER A 91 -30.77 -12.87 -5.70
N THR A 92 -31.17 -13.18 -6.93
CA THR A 92 -32.52 -12.88 -7.44
C THR A 92 -33.42 -14.08 -7.19
N LEU A 93 -34.36 -13.95 -6.25
CA LEU A 93 -35.29 -15.03 -5.89
C LEU A 93 -36.52 -15.08 -6.80
N SER A 94 -36.94 -13.91 -7.32
CA SER A 94 -38.02 -13.79 -8.31
C SER A 94 -37.84 -12.51 -9.14
N SER A 95 -38.70 -12.28 -10.14
CA SER A 95 -38.68 -11.03 -10.92
C SER A 95 -38.91 -9.76 -10.07
N ALA A 96 -39.43 -9.90 -8.85
CA ALA A 96 -39.71 -8.81 -7.94
C ALA A 96 -38.90 -8.85 -6.63
N LEU A 97 -38.05 -9.86 -6.41
CA LEU A 97 -37.33 -10.04 -5.14
C LEU A 97 -35.84 -10.31 -5.36
N VAL A 98 -35.00 -9.44 -4.80
CA VAL A 98 -33.54 -9.54 -4.81
C VAL A 98 -33.01 -9.41 -3.38
N ASN A 99 -32.11 -10.33 -3.01
CA ASN A 99 -31.32 -10.27 -1.79
C ASN A 99 -29.90 -9.80 -2.14
N GLU A 100 -29.37 -8.89 -1.33
CA GLU A 100 -28.00 -8.43 -1.44
C GLU A 100 -27.27 -8.61 -0.10
N PHE A 101 -26.06 -9.16 -0.19
CA PHE A 101 -25.12 -9.26 0.92
C PHE A 101 -23.82 -8.55 0.58
N ARG A 102 -23.34 -7.71 1.49
CA ARG A 102 -22.07 -7.00 1.36
C ARG A 102 -21.29 -7.14 2.66
N ALA A 103 -20.03 -7.51 2.55
CA ALA A 103 -19.10 -7.56 3.67
C ALA A 103 -17.73 -7.05 3.23
N GLY A 104 -17.02 -6.44 4.17
CA GLY A 104 -15.68 -5.94 3.92
C GLY A 104 -14.81 -5.99 5.17
N ASN A 105 -13.50 -6.07 4.95
CA ASN A 105 -12.51 -5.99 6.00
C ASN A 105 -11.36 -5.09 5.55
N ARG A 106 -10.93 -4.19 6.43
CA ARG A 106 -9.74 -3.37 6.23
C ARG A 106 -8.85 -3.52 7.44
N ARG A 107 -7.59 -3.87 7.20
CA ARG A 107 -6.57 -3.94 8.25
C ARG A 107 -5.25 -3.38 7.76
N VAL A 108 -4.44 -2.89 8.68
CA VAL A 108 -3.07 -2.47 8.43
C VAL A 108 -2.20 -3.18 9.44
N GLY A 109 -1.27 -4.01 8.96
CA GLY A 109 -0.21 -4.59 9.77
C GLY A 109 1.05 -3.75 9.68
N GLY A 110 1.75 -3.60 10.79
CA GLY A 110 3.06 -2.96 10.91
C GLY A 110 3.95 -3.76 11.86
#